data_AF-A0A9W6WUX9-F1
#
_entry.id   AF-A0A9W6WUX9-F1
#
_cell.length_a   1.000
_cell.length_b   1.000
_cell.length_c   1.000
_cell.angle_alpha   90.00
_cell.angle_beta   90.00
_cell.angle_gamma   90.00
#
_symmetry.space_group_name_H-M   'P 1'
#
loop_
_entity.id
_entity.type
_entity.pdbx_description
1 polymer ?
#
loop_
_entity_poly.entity_id
_entity_poly.type
_entity_poly.pdbx_seq_one_letter_code
_entity_poly.pdbx_strand_id
1 'polypeptide(L)'
;MASRLVPLSASQPPAVVTSGEDDVDGAAESQPQGPHQRLNQVAHRRWKASTAVEFLNKVYHVEIQETRVAEDQTVLYALEVHLMSPPPWLLSSQQDFRVASLNPPFFVVERSFSDFEELRQQAYTAVSAVPPCTCRYCLGLLLYLRFTIGQPRGIVKFTAGTEKRKKILAQFISDLVALGRRRVEKVGKRECDAQLLIPVLLKDFLVGAASTS
;
A
#
# COMPACT_ATOMS: atom_id res chain seq x y z
N MET A 1 84.28 19.62 -20.67
CA MET A 1 85.28 19.13 -21.66
C MET A 1 84.87 17.73 -22.12
N ALA A 2 85.45 17.27 -23.25
CA ALA A 2 85.18 16.03 -24.01
C ALA A 2 84.83 14.75 -23.20
N SER A 3 84.14 13.73 -23.74
CA SER A 3 84.17 13.25 -25.14
C SER A 3 82.85 12.69 -25.69
N ARG A 4 82.72 12.76 -27.03
CA ARG A 4 81.74 12.01 -27.85
C ARG A 4 82.17 10.54 -28.01
N LEU A 5 81.24 9.64 -28.37
CA LEU A 5 81.25 8.89 -29.65
C LEU A 5 79.95 8.06 -29.85
N VAL A 6 79.56 7.91 -31.12
CA VAL A 6 78.39 7.24 -31.75
C VAL A 6 78.92 6.83 -33.16
N PRO A 7 78.50 5.78 -33.93
CA PRO A 7 77.21 5.05 -34.04
C PRO A 7 77.38 3.49 -33.98
N LEU A 8 76.40 2.59 -34.24
CA LEU A 8 75.74 2.24 -35.53
C LEU A 8 74.56 1.25 -35.34
N SER A 9 73.61 1.27 -36.29
CA SER A 9 72.30 0.57 -36.23
C SER A 9 72.25 -0.83 -36.86
N ALA A 10 71.35 -1.68 -36.34
CA ALA A 10 70.56 -2.74 -37.01
C ALA A 10 69.74 -3.47 -35.92
N SER A 11 68.44 -3.77 -35.97
CA SER A 11 67.35 -3.57 -36.96
C SER A 11 65.98 -3.56 -36.24
N GLN A 12 64.91 -3.12 -36.90
CA GLN A 12 63.49 -3.17 -36.47
C GLN A 12 62.62 -3.47 -37.72
N PRO A 13 61.30 -3.74 -37.66
CA PRO A 13 60.39 -4.15 -36.56
C PRO A 13 59.67 -5.48 -36.99
N PRO A 14 58.35 -5.75 -36.87
CA PRO A 14 57.27 -5.40 -35.91
C PRO A 14 56.68 -6.68 -35.22
N ALA A 15 55.57 -6.69 -34.46
CA ALA A 15 55.07 -5.81 -33.38
C ALA A 15 53.89 -6.53 -32.68
N VAL A 16 53.69 -6.34 -31.37
CA VAL A 16 52.38 -6.51 -30.69
C VAL A 16 52.18 -5.32 -29.77
N VAL A 17 51.03 -4.67 -29.87
CA VAL A 17 50.70 -3.46 -29.11
C VAL A 17 50.19 -3.83 -27.71
N THR A 18 50.62 -3.05 -26.72
CA THR A 18 50.25 -3.14 -25.31
C THR A 18 48.83 -2.65 -25.04
N SER A 19 48.07 -3.39 -24.23
CA SER A 19 47.05 -2.91 -23.27
C SER A 19 46.66 -4.12 -22.40
N GLY A 20 46.51 -4.05 -21.08
CA GLY A 20 46.59 -2.89 -20.20
C GLY A 20 45.33 -2.76 -19.35
N GLU A 21 45.40 -3.34 -18.15
CA GLU A 21 44.60 -3.02 -16.96
C GLU A 21 43.14 -3.49 -16.87
N ASP A 22 42.71 -3.63 -15.61
CA ASP A 22 41.51 -4.31 -15.14
C ASP A 22 40.24 -3.46 -15.28
N ASP A 23 39.09 -4.13 -15.44
CA ASP A 23 37.81 -3.56 -15.02
C ASP A 23 36.92 -4.65 -14.39
N VAL A 24 36.64 -4.47 -13.09
CA VAL A 24 35.69 -5.28 -12.32
C VAL A 24 34.37 -4.56 -12.34
N ASP A 25 33.43 -4.97 -13.19
CA ASP A 25 32.04 -4.54 -13.09
C ASP A 25 31.11 -5.73 -12.90
N GLY A 26 30.80 -5.99 -11.63
CA GLY A 26 29.90 -7.04 -11.18
C GLY A 26 28.45 -6.67 -11.43
N ALA A 27 28.02 -6.70 -12.70
CA ALA A 27 26.62 -6.57 -13.06
C ALA A 27 25.80 -7.63 -12.33
N ALA A 28 24.95 -7.19 -11.39
CA ALA A 28 24.06 -8.05 -10.62
C ALA A 28 22.94 -8.60 -11.52
N GLU A 29 23.27 -9.65 -12.28
CA GLU A 29 22.38 -10.27 -13.25
C GLU A 29 21.14 -10.83 -12.55
N SER A 30 19.99 -10.23 -12.84
CA SER A 30 18.72 -10.54 -12.17
C SER A 30 18.19 -11.89 -12.63
N GLN A 31 18.65 -12.96 -12.00
CA GLN A 31 18.38 -14.34 -12.38
C GLN A 31 16.87 -14.60 -12.58
N PRO A 32 16.44 -15.15 -13.75
CA PRO A 32 15.02 -15.29 -14.07
C PRO A 32 14.27 -16.17 -13.06
N GLN A 33 13.22 -15.62 -12.44
CA GLN A 33 12.42 -16.34 -11.45
C GLN A 33 11.69 -17.53 -12.09
N GLY A 34 11.95 -18.75 -11.58
CA GLY A 34 11.39 -19.98 -12.13
C GLY A 34 9.86 -20.07 -11.99
N PRO A 35 9.18 -20.88 -12.83
CA PRO A 35 7.71 -20.95 -12.87
C PRO A 35 7.05 -21.24 -11.51
N HIS A 36 7.63 -22.13 -10.71
CA HIS A 36 7.17 -22.46 -9.35
C HIS A 36 7.23 -21.25 -8.40
N GLN A 37 8.30 -20.46 -8.47
CA GLN A 37 8.46 -19.27 -7.61
C GLN A 37 7.40 -18.21 -7.93
N ARG A 38 7.09 -18.02 -9.22
CA ARG A 38 6.01 -17.13 -9.68
C ARG A 38 4.63 -17.61 -9.22
N LEU A 39 4.34 -18.91 -9.32
CA LEU A 39 3.08 -19.49 -8.82
C LEU A 39 2.92 -19.27 -7.32
N ASN A 40 3.97 -19.51 -6.53
CA ASN A 40 3.96 -19.29 -5.08
C ASN A 40 3.70 -17.82 -4.72
N GLN A 41 4.29 -16.86 -5.45
CA GLN A 41 4.01 -15.42 -5.23
C GLN A 41 2.55 -15.03 -5.56
N VAL A 42 1.94 -15.63 -6.58
CA VAL A 42 0.53 -15.35 -6.93
C VAL A 42 -0.40 -15.96 -5.88
N ALA A 43 -0.14 -17.21 -5.45
CA ALA A 43 -0.87 -17.84 -4.37
C ALA A 43 -0.79 -17.03 -3.07
N HIS A 44 0.41 -16.56 -2.69
CA HIS A 44 0.62 -15.73 -1.50
C HIS A 44 -0.13 -14.39 -1.56
N ARG A 45 -0.13 -13.72 -2.72
CA ARG A 45 -0.92 -12.49 -2.93
C ARG A 45 -2.43 -12.73 -2.78
N ARG A 46 -2.94 -13.83 -3.36
CA ARG A 46 -4.37 -14.22 -3.23
C ARG A 46 -4.74 -14.57 -1.79
N TRP A 47 -3.86 -15.27 -1.07
CA TRP A 47 -4.04 -15.57 0.35
C TRP A 47 -4.09 -14.29 1.19
N LYS A 48 -3.09 -13.40 1.09
CA LYS A 48 -3.07 -12.09 1.77
C LYS A 48 -4.35 -11.29 1.51
N ALA A 49 -4.76 -11.19 0.24
CA ALA A 49 -5.98 -10.48 -0.14
C ALA A 49 -7.26 -11.10 0.43
N SER A 50 -7.29 -12.42 0.62
CA SER A 50 -8.45 -13.14 1.18
C SER A 50 -8.55 -12.92 2.69
N THR A 51 -7.45 -13.11 3.42
CA THR A 51 -7.35 -12.80 4.85
C THR A 51 -7.63 -11.32 5.13
N ALA A 52 -7.26 -10.42 4.21
CA ALA A 52 -7.57 -9.01 4.31
C ALA A 52 -9.07 -8.71 4.11
N VAL A 53 -9.75 -9.31 3.13
CA VAL A 53 -11.21 -9.18 3.01
C VAL A 53 -11.96 -9.82 4.18
N GLU A 54 -11.48 -10.94 4.72
CA GLU A 54 -12.09 -11.53 5.93
C GLU A 54 -12.03 -10.55 7.12
N PHE A 55 -10.91 -9.84 7.29
CA PHE A 55 -10.80 -8.74 8.26
C PHE A 55 -11.76 -7.59 7.94
N LEU A 56 -11.79 -7.07 6.70
CA LEU A 56 -12.69 -5.96 6.33
C LEU A 56 -14.18 -6.32 6.42
N ASN A 57 -14.54 -7.61 6.33
CA ASN A 57 -15.90 -8.08 6.60
C ASN A 57 -16.26 -8.04 8.09
N LYS A 58 -15.28 -8.14 9.00
CA LYS A 58 -15.48 -7.96 10.44
C LYS A 58 -15.54 -6.49 10.86
N VAL A 59 -15.01 -5.57 10.06
CA VAL A 59 -15.12 -4.12 10.33
C VAL A 59 -16.56 -3.66 10.12
N TYR A 60 -17.23 -3.31 11.21
CA TYR A 60 -18.59 -2.80 11.24
C TYR A 60 -18.62 -1.30 10.96
N HIS A 61 -17.82 -0.53 11.70
CA HIS A 61 -17.77 0.93 11.63
C HIS A 61 -16.36 1.45 11.88
N VAL A 62 -16.06 2.67 11.40
CA VAL A 62 -14.83 3.39 11.72
C VAL A 62 -15.19 4.83 12.09
N GLU A 63 -14.87 5.23 13.32
CA GLU A 63 -15.11 6.58 13.83
C GLU A 63 -13.78 7.31 14.06
N ILE A 64 -13.83 8.66 14.12
CA ILE A 64 -12.70 9.49 14.54
C ILE A 64 -13.21 10.47 15.60
N GLN A 65 -13.04 10.12 16.88
CA GLN A 65 -13.48 10.96 18.01
C GLN A 65 -12.39 11.96 18.40
N GLU A 66 -11.17 11.48 18.69
CA GLU A 66 -10.06 12.31 19.14
C GLU A 66 -9.12 12.76 18.01
N THR A 67 -8.43 13.87 18.26
CA THR A 67 -7.24 14.30 17.52
C THR A 67 -6.15 14.64 18.52
N ARG A 68 -4.94 14.15 18.27
CA ARG A 68 -3.74 14.39 19.09
C ARG A 68 -2.69 15.12 18.27
N VAL A 69 -1.80 15.83 18.94
CA VAL A 69 -0.66 16.50 18.31
C VAL A 69 0.57 15.73 18.73
N ALA A 70 1.29 15.16 17.76
CA ALA A 70 2.56 14.49 18.00
C ALA A 70 3.68 15.51 18.25
N GLU A 71 4.85 15.03 18.70
CA GLU A 71 5.99 15.88 19.09
C GLU A 71 6.46 16.80 17.94
N ASP A 72 6.37 16.31 16.70
CA ASP A 72 6.67 17.00 15.44
C ASP A 72 5.62 18.03 15.00
N GLN A 73 4.58 18.27 15.80
CA GLN A 73 3.38 19.06 15.49
C GLN A 73 2.43 18.43 14.45
N THR A 74 2.62 17.17 14.06
CA THR A 74 1.66 16.47 13.18
C THR A 74 0.36 16.18 13.94
N VAL A 75 -0.76 16.55 13.33
CA VAL A 75 -2.10 16.19 13.83
C VAL A 75 -2.42 14.75 13.46
N LEU A 76 -2.44 13.89 14.47
CA LEU A 76 -2.91 12.52 14.41
C LEU A 76 -4.41 12.46 14.71
N TYR A 77 -5.12 11.64 13.96
CA TYR A 77 -6.52 11.31 14.13
C TYR A 77 -6.59 9.92 14.76
N ALA A 78 -7.32 9.78 15.88
CA ALA A 78 -7.52 8.48 16.51
C ALA A 78 -8.71 7.78 15.85
N LEU A 79 -8.45 6.75 15.05
CA LEU A 79 -9.48 5.96 14.38
C LEU A 79 -9.92 4.82 15.30
N GLU A 80 -11.18 4.85 15.75
CA GLU A 80 -11.80 3.71 16.40
C GLU A 80 -12.31 2.73 15.34
N VAL A 81 -11.70 1.54 15.27
CA VAL A 81 -12.09 0.48 14.34
C VAL A 81 -13.01 -0.49 15.07
N HIS A 82 -14.32 -0.30 14.92
CA HIS A 82 -15.36 -1.11 15.55
C HIS A 82 -15.59 -2.39 14.75
N LEU A 83 -15.48 -3.55 15.42
CA LEU A 83 -15.70 -4.86 14.82
C LEU A 83 -17.09 -5.41 15.15
N MET A 84 -17.61 -6.27 14.28
CA MET A 84 -18.85 -7.00 14.52
C MET A 84 -18.73 -7.88 15.78
N SER A 85 -19.70 -7.77 16.67
CA SER A 85 -19.81 -8.62 17.86
C SER A 85 -19.88 -10.12 17.49
N PRO A 86 -19.33 -11.03 18.32
CA PRO A 86 -19.43 -12.46 18.06
C PRO A 86 -20.89 -12.92 17.95
N PRO A 87 -21.22 -13.86 17.03
CA PRO A 87 -22.55 -14.43 16.95
C PRO A 87 -22.93 -15.14 18.27
N PRO A 88 -24.23 -15.21 18.64
CA PRO A 88 -24.67 -15.69 19.94
C PRO A 88 -24.15 -17.07 20.34
N TRP A 89 -23.98 -17.97 19.37
CA TRP A 89 -23.53 -19.35 19.58
C TRP A 89 -22.04 -19.49 19.92
N LEU A 90 -21.24 -18.42 19.83
CA LEU A 90 -19.85 -18.40 20.28
C LEU A 90 -19.69 -17.86 21.71
N LEU A 91 -20.79 -17.51 22.38
CA LEU A 91 -20.79 -16.94 23.73
C LEU A 91 -21.49 -17.87 24.70
N SER A 92 -20.91 -18.01 25.90
CA SER A 92 -21.35 -18.99 26.90
C SER A 92 -22.70 -18.66 27.55
N SER A 93 -23.16 -17.41 27.46
CA SER A 93 -24.41 -16.95 28.06
C SER A 93 -25.13 -15.89 27.20
N GLN A 94 -26.46 -15.81 27.32
CA GLN A 94 -27.23 -14.68 26.80
C GLN A 94 -26.81 -13.34 27.42
N GLN A 95 -26.30 -13.35 28.66
CA GLN A 95 -25.78 -12.16 29.33
C GLN A 95 -24.58 -11.61 28.55
N ASP A 96 -23.64 -12.49 28.20
CA ASP A 96 -22.41 -12.15 27.47
C ASP A 96 -22.74 -11.62 26.07
N PHE A 97 -23.71 -12.22 25.38
CA PHE A 97 -24.18 -11.70 24.08
C PHE A 97 -24.79 -10.30 24.18
N ARG A 98 -25.60 -10.02 25.21
CA ARG A 98 -26.14 -8.67 25.44
C ARG A 98 -25.01 -7.66 25.71
N VAL A 99 -24.03 -8.02 26.53
CA VAL A 99 -22.88 -7.14 26.83
C VAL A 99 -22.04 -6.89 25.58
N ALA A 100 -21.71 -7.93 24.81
CA ALA A 100 -20.93 -7.82 23.58
C ALA A 100 -21.68 -7.11 22.43
N SER A 101 -23.02 -7.12 22.44
CA SER A 101 -23.84 -6.38 21.48
C SER A 101 -24.04 -4.90 21.87
N LEU A 102 -23.91 -4.56 23.16
CA LEU A 102 -23.96 -3.17 23.65
C LEU A 102 -22.59 -2.49 23.58
N ASN A 103 -21.51 -3.25 23.80
CA ASN A 103 -20.13 -2.80 23.71
C ASN A 103 -19.41 -3.64 22.63
N PRO A 104 -19.61 -3.35 21.33
CA PRO A 104 -18.89 -4.04 20.28
C PRO A 104 -17.37 -3.86 20.44
N PRO A 105 -16.56 -4.90 20.18
CA PRO A 105 -15.12 -4.80 20.34
C PRO A 105 -14.53 -3.82 19.33
N PHE A 106 -13.79 -2.83 19.81
CA PHE A 106 -13.07 -1.86 19.00
C PHE A 106 -11.60 -1.78 19.42
N PHE A 107 -10.78 -1.20 18.56
CA PHE A 107 -9.40 -0.85 18.86
C PHE A 107 -9.06 0.47 18.17
N VAL A 108 -8.04 1.17 18.67
CA VAL A 108 -7.67 2.51 18.20
C VAL A 108 -6.39 2.44 17.36
N VAL A 109 -6.39 3.13 16.22
CA VAL A 109 -5.20 3.30 15.37
C VAL A 109 -5.04 4.79 15.05
N GLU A 110 -3.85 5.32 15.28
CA GLU A 110 -3.55 6.73 14.98
C GLU A 110 -3.05 6.90 13.55
N ARG A 111 -3.57 7.92 12.84
CA ARG A 111 -3.17 8.26 11.47
C ARG A 111 -3.03 9.76 11.26
N SER A 112 -2.00 10.19 10.55
CA SER A 112 -1.86 11.57 10.10
C SER A 112 -2.83 11.86 8.94
N PHE A 113 -3.11 13.14 8.64
CA PHE A 113 -3.83 13.50 7.41
C PHE A 113 -3.10 13.01 6.14
N SER A 114 -1.77 13.00 6.16
CA SER A 114 -0.93 12.57 5.05
C SER A 114 -1.10 11.08 4.75
N ASP A 115 -1.26 10.23 5.78
CA ASP A 115 -1.49 8.79 5.62
C ASP A 115 -2.79 8.52 4.84
N PHE A 116 -3.83 9.33 5.06
CA PHE A 116 -5.08 9.26 4.30
C PHE A 116 -4.91 9.74 2.85
N GLU A 117 -4.09 10.76 2.59
CA GLU A 117 -3.76 11.19 1.23
C GLU A 117 -2.97 10.11 0.48
N GLU A 118 -2.01 9.47 1.16
CA GLU A 118 -1.25 8.34 0.63
C GLU A 118 -2.16 7.14 0.34
N LEU A 119 -2.99 6.70 1.29
CA LEU A 119 -3.96 5.62 1.07
C LEU A 119 -4.84 5.91 -0.15
N ARG A 120 -5.35 7.14 -0.30
CA ARG A 120 -6.14 7.55 -1.46
C ARG A 120 -5.34 7.43 -2.76
N GLN A 121 -4.07 7.82 -2.73
CA GLN A 121 -3.20 7.80 -3.91
C GLN A 121 -2.78 6.39 -4.30
N GLN A 122 -2.38 5.55 -3.34
CA GLN A 122 -2.09 4.13 -3.56
C GLN A 122 -3.33 3.39 -4.13
N ALA A 123 -4.51 3.65 -3.54
CA ALA A 123 -5.77 3.08 -4.01
C ALA A 123 -6.12 3.53 -5.45
N TYR A 124 -5.89 4.81 -5.77
CA TYR A 124 -6.10 5.35 -7.12
C TYR A 124 -5.17 4.68 -8.14
N THR A 125 -3.86 4.63 -7.85
CA THR A 125 -2.85 3.98 -8.69
C THR A 125 -3.20 2.51 -8.98
N ALA A 126 -3.68 1.77 -7.97
CA ALA A 126 -4.08 0.37 -8.12
C ALA A 126 -5.27 0.14 -9.07
N VAL A 127 -6.15 1.14 -9.26
CA VAL A 127 -7.30 1.05 -10.19
C VAL A 127 -7.09 1.81 -11.51
N SER A 128 -6.13 2.73 -11.58
CA SER A 128 -5.80 3.51 -12.79
C SER A 128 -4.63 2.95 -13.61
N ALA A 129 -4.06 1.80 -13.23
CA ALA A 129 -2.95 1.16 -13.94
C ALA A 129 -3.28 0.89 -15.43
N VAL A 130 -2.30 1.05 -16.32
CA VAL A 130 -2.49 0.93 -17.78
C VAL A 130 -2.10 -0.47 -18.29
N PRO A 131 -2.87 -1.09 -19.21
CA PRO A 131 -4.23 -0.72 -19.59
C PRO A 131 -5.23 -0.97 -18.44
N PRO A 132 -6.27 -0.14 -18.29
CA PRO A 132 -7.18 -0.17 -17.13
C PRO A 132 -7.97 -1.48 -17.02
N CYS A 133 -8.22 -1.90 -15.78
CA CYS A 133 -9.12 -3.01 -15.50
C CYS A 133 -10.58 -2.50 -15.49
N THR A 134 -11.39 -2.96 -16.44
CA THR A 134 -12.78 -2.49 -16.66
C THR A 134 -13.84 -3.25 -15.84
N CYS A 135 -13.45 -4.02 -14.82
CA CYS A 135 -14.43 -4.74 -13.99
C CYS A 135 -15.22 -3.78 -13.07
N ARG A 136 -16.42 -4.20 -12.63
CA ARG A 136 -17.31 -3.37 -11.80
C ARG A 136 -16.65 -2.90 -10.49
N TYR A 137 -15.71 -3.68 -9.94
CA TYR A 137 -14.91 -3.33 -8.76
C TYR A 137 -13.99 -2.13 -9.03
N CYS A 138 -13.13 -2.21 -10.04
CA CYS A 138 -12.21 -1.13 -10.40
C CYS A 138 -12.96 0.12 -10.86
N LEU A 139 -14.03 -0.03 -11.63
CA LEU A 139 -14.86 1.09 -12.06
C LEU A 139 -15.50 1.81 -10.86
N GLY A 140 -16.09 1.06 -9.91
CA GLY A 140 -16.70 1.65 -8.71
C GLY A 140 -15.70 2.44 -7.86
N LEU A 141 -14.51 1.87 -7.61
CA LEU A 141 -13.43 2.55 -6.90
C LEU A 141 -12.90 3.78 -7.67
N LEU A 142 -12.69 3.68 -8.98
CA LEU A 142 -12.19 4.78 -9.80
C LEU A 142 -13.18 5.96 -9.83
N LEU A 143 -14.48 5.66 -9.98
CA LEU A 143 -15.53 6.68 -9.90
C LEU A 143 -15.54 7.36 -8.52
N TYR A 144 -15.52 6.58 -7.45
CA TYR A 144 -15.46 7.10 -6.08
C TYR A 144 -14.24 8.01 -5.87
N LEU A 145 -13.03 7.52 -6.15
CA LEU A 145 -11.75 8.21 -5.92
C LEU A 145 -11.56 9.46 -6.80
N ARG A 146 -12.24 9.53 -7.96
CA ARG A 146 -12.17 10.69 -8.87
C ARG A 146 -13.22 11.75 -8.54
N PHE A 147 -14.47 11.36 -8.35
CA PHE A 147 -15.62 12.27 -8.37
C PHE A 147 -16.23 12.60 -6.99
N THR A 148 -15.94 11.85 -5.93
CA THR A 148 -16.50 12.15 -4.60
C THR A 148 -15.86 13.41 -4.01
N ILE A 149 -16.70 14.36 -3.59
CA ILE A 149 -16.30 15.60 -2.90
C ILE A 149 -16.01 15.28 -1.43
N GLY A 150 -15.10 16.02 -0.79
CA GLY A 150 -14.77 15.79 0.62
C GLY A 150 -13.94 14.51 0.82
N GLN A 151 -12.82 14.43 0.12
CA GLN A 151 -11.80 13.40 0.28
C GLN A 151 -10.52 13.99 0.89
N PRO A 152 -9.61 13.17 1.46
CA PRO A 152 -8.24 13.59 1.77
C PRO A 152 -7.53 14.00 0.49
N ARG A 153 -7.49 15.32 0.28
CA ARG A 153 -6.81 16.05 -0.79
C ARG A 153 -6.29 17.33 -0.14
N GLY A 154 -5.11 17.81 -0.54
CA GLY A 154 -4.45 18.97 0.09
C GLY A 154 -5.35 20.19 0.31
N ILE A 155 -6.29 20.49 -0.59
CA ILE A 155 -7.28 21.58 -0.42
C ILE A 155 -8.11 21.43 0.87
N VAL A 156 -8.52 20.22 1.24
CA VAL A 156 -9.25 19.95 2.49
C VAL A 156 -8.37 20.15 3.72
N LYS A 157 -7.05 19.89 3.63
CA LYS A 157 -6.08 20.12 4.71
C LYS A 157 -6.07 21.59 5.16
N PHE A 158 -6.24 22.52 4.21
CA PHE A 158 -6.17 23.97 4.44
C PHE A 158 -7.54 24.67 4.60
N THR A 159 -8.63 24.11 4.05
CA THR A 159 -9.95 24.79 4.01
C THR A 159 -10.99 24.28 4.99
N ALA A 160 -10.69 23.20 5.74
CA ALA A 160 -11.64 22.60 6.68
C ALA A 160 -11.15 22.66 8.14
N GLY A 161 -11.98 23.20 9.03
CA GLY A 161 -11.78 23.08 10.48
C GLY A 161 -11.75 21.62 10.93
N THR A 162 -11.10 21.35 12.07
CA THR A 162 -10.75 19.99 12.54
C THR A 162 -11.94 19.04 12.57
N GLU A 163 -13.11 19.46 13.07
CA GLU A 163 -14.33 18.64 13.09
C GLU A 163 -14.86 18.29 11.70
N LYS A 164 -14.72 19.20 10.72
CA LYS A 164 -15.07 18.90 9.32
C LYS A 164 -14.06 17.94 8.69
N ARG A 165 -12.77 18.03 9.06
CA ARG A 165 -11.74 17.05 8.66
C ARG A 165 -12.02 15.67 9.23
N LYS A 166 -12.30 15.52 10.53
CA LYS A 166 -12.70 14.24 11.16
C LYS A 166 -13.83 13.55 10.38
N LYS A 167 -14.94 14.27 10.12
CA LYS A 167 -16.10 13.73 9.37
C LYS A 167 -15.74 13.31 7.94
N ILE A 168 -14.94 14.10 7.23
CA ILE A 168 -14.43 13.76 5.89
C ILE A 168 -13.59 12.48 5.92
N LEU A 169 -12.65 12.37 6.85
CA LEU A 169 -11.74 11.24 6.95
C LEU A 169 -12.47 9.94 7.37
N ALA A 170 -13.38 10.03 8.35
CA ALA A 170 -14.20 8.90 8.82
C ALA A 170 -15.15 8.37 7.73
N GLN A 171 -15.81 9.26 6.98
CA GLN A 171 -16.63 8.86 5.83
C GLN A 171 -15.77 8.21 4.74
N PHE A 172 -14.63 8.82 4.40
CA PHE A 172 -13.73 8.33 3.37
C PHE A 172 -13.21 6.91 3.65
N ILE A 173 -12.76 6.62 4.88
CA ILE A 173 -12.31 5.28 5.23
C ILE A 173 -13.46 4.28 5.29
N SER A 174 -14.63 4.67 5.81
CA SER A 174 -15.84 3.83 5.84
C SER A 174 -16.29 3.41 4.43
N ASP A 175 -16.34 4.35 3.49
CA ASP A 175 -16.67 4.10 2.09
C ASP A 175 -15.64 3.18 1.43
N LEU A 176 -14.34 3.44 1.67
CA LEU A 176 -13.26 2.61 1.14
C LEU A 176 -13.32 1.17 1.68
N VAL A 177 -13.65 0.95 2.95
CA VAL A 177 -13.87 -0.39 3.51
C VAL A 177 -15.10 -1.05 2.88
N ALA A 178 -16.19 -0.29 2.67
CA ALA A 178 -17.40 -0.77 1.98
C ALA A 178 -17.18 -1.10 0.49
N LEU A 179 -16.20 -0.48 -0.16
CA LEU A 179 -15.77 -0.78 -1.53
C LEU A 179 -14.76 -1.94 -1.57
N GLY A 180 -13.75 -1.91 -0.71
CA GLY A 180 -12.62 -2.84 -0.67
C GLY A 180 -12.97 -4.25 -0.22
N ARG A 181 -14.01 -4.42 0.62
CA ARG A 181 -14.50 -5.75 1.00
C ARG A 181 -15.27 -6.48 -0.11
N ARG A 182 -15.62 -5.79 -1.20
CA ARG A 182 -16.37 -6.38 -2.33
C ARG A 182 -15.51 -7.36 -3.11
N ARG A 183 -16.11 -8.47 -3.52
CA ARG A 183 -15.56 -9.38 -4.55
C ARG A 183 -16.41 -9.28 -5.80
N VAL A 184 -15.76 -9.25 -6.95
CA VAL A 184 -16.42 -9.25 -8.27
C VAL A 184 -15.72 -10.29 -9.14
N GLU A 185 -16.46 -11.34 -9.48
CA GLU A 185 -16.04 -12.30 -10.50
C GLU A 185 -15.82 -11.55 -11.82
N LYS A 186 -14.68 -11.79 -12.46
CA LYS A 186 -14.29 -11.13 -13.70
C LYS A 186 -14.34 -12.13 -14.83
N VAL A 187 -15.18 -11.85 -15.82
CA VAL A 187 -15.19 -12.57 -17.09
C VAL A 187 -13.97 -12.14 -17.91
N GLY A 188 -13.03 -13.07 -18.16
CA GLY A 188 -11.86 -12.86 -19.02
C GLY A 188 -10.52 -13.29 -18.40
N LYS A 189 -9.48 -13.42 -19.24
CA LYS A 189 -8.18 -14.01 -18.88
C LYS A 189 -7.29 -13.17 -17.95
N ARG A 190 -7.46 -11.85 -17.90
CA ARG A 190 -6.60 -10.96 -17.10
C ARG A 190 -7.15 -10.83 -15.69
N GLU A 191 -6.36 -11.15 -14.68
CA GLU A 191 -6.73 -10.96 -13.27
C GLU A 191 -6.99 -9.48 -12.93
N CYS A 192 -7.48 -9.23 -11.72
CA CYS A 192 -7.82 -7.91 -11.23
C CYS A 192 -6.92 -7.57 -10.05
N ASP A 193 -5.73 -7.03 -10.31
CA ASP A 193 -4.72 -6.73 -9.28
C ASP A 193 -5.27 -5.84 -8.15
N ALA A 194 -6.18 -4.90 -8.45
CA ALA A 194 -6.86 -4.09 -7.45
C ALA A 194 -7.69 -4.90 -6.42
N GLN A 195 -8.26 -6.05 -6.79
CA GLN A 195 -8.95 -6.94 -5.83
C GLN A 195 -7.96 -7.71 -4.94
N LEU A 196 -6.69 -7.76 -5.32
CA LEU A 196 -5.60 -8.32 -4.50
C LEU A 196 -4.95 -7.25 -3.61
N LEU A 197 -4.76 -6.03 -4.15
CA LEU A 197 -4.04 -4.95 -3.47
C LEU A 197 -4.91 -4.15 -2.50
N ILE A 198 -6.07 -3.63 -2.94
CA ILE A 198 -6.89 -2.71 -2.16
C ILE A 198 -7.29 -3.28 -0.78
N PRO A 199 -7.71 -4.56 -0.63
CA PRO A 199 -8.05 -5.09 0.68
C PRO A 199 -6.85 -5.10 1.64
N VAL A 200 -5.65 -5.40 1.12
CA VAL A 200 -4.41 -5.44 1.90
C VAL A 200 -4.04 -4.03 2.35
N LEU A 201 -4.04 -3.05 1.44
CA LEU A 201 -3.80 -1.64 1.79
C LEU A 201 -4.74 -1.13 2.88
N LEU A 202 -6.04 -1.48 2.79
CA LEU A 202 -7.03 -1.08 3.80
C LEU A 202 -6.84 -1.79 5.14
N LYS A 203 -6.51 -3.10 5.13
CA LYS A 203 -6.17 -3.80 6.37
C LYS A 203 -4.92 -3.21 7.03
N ASP A 204 -3.87 -2.99 6.25
CA ASP A 204 -2.60 -2.47 6.77
C ASP A 204 -2.78 -1.03 7.29
N PHE A 205 -3.58 -0.20 6.60
CA PHE A 205 -3.98 1.12 7.11
C PHE A 205 -4.81 1.04 8.39
N LEU A 206 -5.69 0.05 8.55
CA LEU A 206 -6.56 -0.11 9.73
C LEU A 206 -5.95 -0.89 10.90
N VAL A 207 -4.76 -1.48 10.76
CA VAL A 207 -4.15 -2.36 11.79
C VAL A 207 -2.67 -2.06 12.04
N GLY A 208 -1.94 -1.49 11.07
CA GLY A 208 -0.51 -1.22 11.18
C GLY A 208 -0.16 -0.10 12.17
N ALA A 209 1.12 -0.03 12.56
CA ALA A 209 1.65 1.16 13.22
C ALA A 209 1.56 2.38 12.28
N ALA A 210 1.55 3.59 12.84
CA ALA A 210 1.64 4.81 12.03
C ALA A 210 2.95 4.82 11.25
N SER A 211 2.91 5.34 10.02
CA SER A 211 4.09 5.65 9.23
C SER A 211 4.92 6.71 9.95
N THR A 212 5.97 6.29 10.66
CA THR A 212 6.99 7.19 11.21
C THR A 212 7.80 7.77 10.06
N SER A 213 7.39 8.95 9.59
CA SER A 213 8.08 9.77 8.58
C SER A 213 8.92 10.85 9.24
#